data_AF-A0A4R8T467-F1
#
_entry.id   AF-A0A4R8T467-F1
#
_cell.length_a   1.000
_cell.length_b   1.000
_cell.length_c   1.000
_cell.angle_alpha   90.00
_cell.angle_beta   90.00
_cell.angle_gamma   90.00
#
_symmetry.space_group_name_H-M   'P 1'
#
loop_
_entity.id
_entity.type
_entity.pdbx_description
1 polymer ?
#
loop_
_entity_poly.entity_id
_entity_poly.type
_entity_poly.pdbx_seq_one_letter_code
_entity_poly.pdbx_strand_id
1 'polypeptide(L)'
;MTALAASPLLKVPLHIVALILAQLDTFQQLGNAILSHSLFLDALNDNLHSVARAIITNRIPGPSLQYAISALETRHASANDDRAIRDLLESPVALVSRPSHTVPPTNHLSLSEYATLSRNHRAVEVLSQRWAAVTMTKFSVRMGLEDSPGLTYEDTIHLGRAFYREQIIHNLARYQPGDYS
;
A
#
# COMPACT_ATOMS: atom_id res chain seq x y z
N MET A 1 -21.54 -6.91 46.31
CA MET A 1 -22.13 -6.42 45.05
C MET A 1 -21.06 -5.58 44.34
N THR A 2 -20.24 -6.23 43.53
CA THR A 2 -19.11 -5.62 42.83
C THR A 2 -19.63 -4.84 41.62
N ALA A 3 -19.43 -3.52 41.64
CA ALA A 3 -19.64 -2.68 40.47
C ALA A 3 -18.77 -3.21 39.33
N LEU A 4 -19.38 -3.70 38.25
CA LEU A 4 -18.68 -3.92 37.00
C LEU A 4 -18.05 -2.59 36.61
N ALA A 5 -16.72 -2.52 36.68
CA ALA A 5 -15.96 -1.37 36.20
C ALA A 5 -16.36 -1.14 34.75
N ALA A 6 -17.13 -0.09 34.49
CA ALA A 6 -17.50 0.31 33.14
C ALA A 6 -16.19 0.50 32.35
N SER A 7 -15.99 -0.32 31.32
CA SER A 7 -14.79 -0.30 30.49
C SER A 7 -14.47 1.13 30.08
N PRO A 8 -13.31 1.71 30.48
CA PRO A 8 -13.01 3.13 30.27
C PRO A 8 -13.06 3.54 28.79
N LEU A 9 -12.86 2.57 27.89
CA LEU A 9 -13.00 2.72 26.44
C LEU A 9 -14.40 3.12 25.98
N LEU A 10 -15.47 2.76 26.69
CA LEU A 10 -16.85 3.11 26.31
C LEU A 10 -17.18 4.59 26.49
N LYS A 11 -16.33 5.34 27.23
CA LYS A 11 -16.51 6.78 27.45
C LYS A 11 -15.66 7.64 26.52
N VAL A 12 -14.85 7.01 25.66
CA VAL A 12 -13.93 7.70 24.76
C VAL A 12 -14.68 8.10 23.49
N PRO A 13 -14.52 9.34 22.98
CA PRO A 13 -15.11 9.75 21.71
C PRO A 13 -14.64 8.89 20.53
N LEU A 14 -15.53 8.60 19.57
CA LEU A 14 -15.23 7.73 18.42
C LEU A 14 -14.02 8.20 17.60
N HIS A 15 -13.79 9.51 17.48
CA HIS A 15 -12.63 10.05 16.76
C HIS A 15 -11.29 9.69 17.44
N ILE A 16 -11.24 9.58 18.78
CA ILE A 16 -10.04 9.13 19.50
C ILE A 16 -9.83 7.64 19.27
N VAL A 17 -10.91 6.85 19.29
CA VAL A 17 -10.84 5.42 18.95
C VAL A 17 -10.32 5.23 17.52
N ALA A 18 -10.78 6.05 16.57
CA ALA A 18 -10.29 6.03 15.20
C ALA A 18 -8.79 6.39 15.10
N LEU A 19 -8.30 7.36 15.89
CA LEU A 19 -6.87 7.66 15.96
C LEU A 19 -6.04 6.48 16.48
N ILE A 20 -6.58 5.68 17.42
CA ILE A 20 -5.93 4.45 17.88
C ILE A 20 -5.91 3.42 16.75
N LEU A 21 -7.02 3.22 16.03
CA LEU A 21 -7.08 2.32 14.88
C LEU A 21 -6.13 2.75 13.75
N ALA A 22 -5.90 4.05 13.59
CA ALA A 22 -4.97 4.60 12.60
C ALA A 22 -3.48 4.29 12.90
N GLN A 23 -3.14 3.84 14.11
CA GLN A 23 -1.78 3.42 14.46
C GLN A 23 -1.49 1.96 14.09
N LEU A 24 -2.48 1.22 13.58
CA LEU A 24 -2.28 -0.16 13.19
C LEU A 24 -1.40 -0.27 11.93
N ASP A 25 -0.62 -1.34 11.84
CA ASP A 25 0.28 -1.58 10.71
C ASP A 25 -0.40 -2.33 9.56
N THR A 26 -1.49 -3.05 9.85
CA THR A 26 -2.09 -3.96 8.87
C THR A 26 -3.62 -3.99 8.96
N PHE A 27 -4.26 -4.24 7.82
CA PHE A 27 -5.71 -4.47 7.76
C PHE A 27 -6.13 -5.77 8.48
N GLN A 28 -5.21 -6.70 8.72
CA GLN A 28 -5.47 -7.88 9.54
C GLN A 28 -5.65 -7.51 11.01
N GLN A 29 -4.77 -6.65 11.55
CA GLN A 29 -4.92 -6.10 12.90
C GLN A 29 -6.20 -5.28 13.01
N LEU A 30 -6.52 -4.48 11.98
CA LEU A 30 -7.78 -3.74 11.93
C LEU A 30 -8.98 -4.69 12.00
N GLY A 31 -8.97 -5.77 11.21
CA GLY A 31 -9.98 -6.82 11.24
C GLY A 31 -10.18 -7.43 12.63
N ASN A 32 -9.08 -7.77 13.31
CA ASN A 32 -9.14 -8.32 14.67
C ASN A 32 -9.70 -7.29 15.67
N ALA A 33 -9.33 -6.01 15.53
CA ALA A 33 -9.82 -4.94 16.39
C ALA A 33 -11.34 -4.74 16.23
N ILE A 34 -11.84 -4.66 14.99
CA ILE A 34 -13.29 -4.46 14.75
C ILE A 34 -14.14 -5.66 15.18
N LEU A 35 -13.60 -6.89 15.08
CA LEU A 35 -14.28 -8.09 15.56
C LEU A 35 -14.29 -8.20 17.09
N SER A 36 -13.37 -7.52 17.77
CA SER A 36 -13.28 -7.59 19.22
C SER A 36 -14.39 -6.80 19.93
N HIS A 37 -14.84 -5.68 19.36
CA HIS A 37 -15.84 -4.82 19.99
C HIS A 37 -16.52 -3.88 18.98
N SER A 38 -17.84 -3.70 19.09
CA SER A 38 -18.65 -2.84 18.18
C SER A 38 -18.15 -1.38 18.14
N LEU A 39 -17.71 -0.84 19.27
CA LEU A 39 -17.07 0.49 19.36
C LEU A 39 -15.99 0.72 18.28
N PHE A 40 -15.15 -0.26 17.98
CA PHE A 40 -14.12 -0.13 16.95
C PHE A 40 -14.71 -0.16 15.54
N LEU A 41 -15.78 -0.93 15.33
CA LEU A 41 -16.52 -0.93 14.08
C LEU A 41 -17.21 0.42 13.84
N ASP A 42 -17.84 0.99 14.87
CA ASP A 42 -18.50 2.29 14.80
C ASP A 42 -17.47 3.40 14.50
N ALA A 43 -16.35 3.40 15.21
CA ALA A 43 -15.25 4.35 14.97
C ALA A 43 -14.66 4.24 13.56
N LEU A 44 -14.54 3.01 13.03
CA LEU A 44 -14.09 2.78 11.66
C LEU A 44 -15.12 3.29 10.64
N ASN A 45 -16.41 3.05 10.84
CA ASN A 45 -17.45 3.50 9.91
C ASN A 45 -17.48 5.04 9.80
N ASP A 46 -17.34 5.74 10.91
CA ASP A 46 -17.31 7.21 10.93
C ASP A 46 -16.02 7.80 10.32
N ASN A 47 -14.91 7.04 10.33
CA ASN A 47 -13.58 7.57 9.98
C ASN A 47 -12.82 6.68 8.99
N LEU A 48 -13.53 5.94 8.13
CA LEU A 48 -12.98 4.86 7.30
C LEU A 48 -11.75 5.29 6.52
N HIS A 49 -11.88 6.38 5.75
CA HIS A 49 -10.79 6.86 4.89
C HIS A 49 -9.60 7.37 5.70
N SER A 50 -9.84 7.99 6.86
CA SER A 50 -8.76 8.47 7.73
C SER A 50 -7.94 7.31 8.29
N VAL A 51 -8.62 6.29 8.84
CA VAL A 51 -8.00 5.10 9.40
C VAL A 51 -7.28 4.28 8.32
N ALA A 52 -7.98 3.97 7.22
CA ALA A 52 -7.42 3.14 6.15
C ALA A 52 -6.23 3.81 5.45
N ARG A 53 -6.31 5.14 5.22
CA ARG A 53 -5.20 5.90 4.66
C ARG A 53 -4.00 5.91 5.60
N ALA A 54 -4.22 6.14 6.90
CA ALA A 54 -3.14 6.12 7.89
C ALA A 54 -2.40 4.78 7.91
N ILE A 55 -3.13 3.65 7.94
CA ILE A 55 -2.55 2.30 7.88
C ILE A 55 -1.69 2.13 6.62
N ILE A 56 -2.14 2.63 5.47
CA ILE A 56 -1.35 2.57 4.24
C ILE A 56 -0.14 3.48 4.28
N THR A 57 -0.27 4.74 4.69
CA THR A 57 0.83 5.70 4.70
C THR A 57 1.90 5.39 5.75
N ASN A 58 1.55 4.65 6.80
CA ASN A 58 2.51 4.14 7.79
C ASN A 58 3.42 3.06 7.20
N ARG A 59 2.98 2.35 6.16
CA ARG A 59 3.69 1.21 5.58
C ARG A 59 4.34 1.55 4.24
N ILE A 60 3.60 2.23 3.37
CA ILE A 60 4.05 2.55 2.02
C ILE A 60 4.69 3.94 2.02
N PRO A 61 5.98 4.07 1.71
CA PRO A 61 6.60 5.38 1.54
C PRO A 61 5.86 6.19 0.49
N GLY A 62 5.66 7.49 0.75
CA GLY A 62 5.01 8.42 -0.20
C GLY A 62 5.50 8.29 -1.66
N PRO A 63 6.82 8.18 -1.91
CA PRO A 63 7.35 8.02 -3.27
C PRO A 63 6.99 6.69 -3.96
N SER A 64 6.57 5.68 -3.21
CA SER A 64 6.12 4.36 -3.69
C SER A 64 4.60 4.24 -3.71
N LEU A 65 3.91 5.07 -2.92
CA LEU A 65 2.45 5.03 -2.79
C LEU A 65 1.74 5.34 -4.12
N GLN A 66 2.23 6.31 -4.88
CA GLN A 66 1.64 6.61 -6.20
C GLN A 66 1.72 5.39 -7.13
N TYR A 67 2.86 4.72 -7.16
CA TYR A 67 3.06 3.52 -7.96
C TYR A 67 2.13 2.38 -7.52
N ALA A 68 1.93 2.23 -6.20
CA ALA A 68 0.99 1.26 -5.67
C ALA A 68 -0.45 1.55 -6.10
N ILE A 69 -0.88 2.82 -6.05
CA ILE A 69 -2.22 3.26 -6.47
C ILE A 69 -2.39 3.05 -7.97
N SER A 70 -1.45 3.48 -8.82
CA SER A 70 -1.53 3.24 -10.26
C SER A 70 -1.53 1.74 -10.60
N ALA A 71 -0.79 0.91 -9.86
CA ALA A 71 -0.85 -0.54 -10.02
C ALA A 71 -2.22 -1.14 -9.63
N LEU A 72 -2.93 -0.53 -8.68
CA LEU A 72 -4.31 -0.91 -8.36
C LEU A 72 -5.28 -0.41 -9.44
N GLU A 73 -5.21 0.85 -9.83
CA GLU A 73 -6.13 1.47 -10.78
C GLU A 73 -6.02 0.84 -12.18
N THR A 74 -4.80 0.50 -12.62
CA THR A 74 -4.58 -0.22 -13.89
C THR A 74 -5.16 -1.64 -13.91
N ARG A 75 -5.45 -2.24 -12.75
CA ARG A 75 -6.20 -3.51 -12.67
C ARG A 75 -7.67 -3.35 -13.05
N HIS A 76 -8.20 -2.13 -12.90
CA HIS A 76 -9.59 -1.80 -13.17
C HIS A 76 -9.76 -0.99 -14.46
N ALA A 77 -8.67 -0.54 -15.08
CA ALA A 77 -8.68 0.20 -16.32
C ALA A 77 -9.29 -0.64 -17.46
N SER A 78 -10.10 0.01 -18.30
CA SER A 78 -10.60 -0.59 -19.53
C SER A 78 -9.55 -0.48 -20.63
N ALA A 79 -9.35 -1.55 -21.39
CA ALA A 79 -8.46 -1.61 -22.56
C ALA A 79 -8.74 -0.49 -23.59
N ASN A 80 -9.96 0.02 -23.62
CA ASN A 80 -10.44 0.95 -24.64
C ASN A 80 -10.27 2.43 -24.24
N ASP A 81 -9.72 2.71 -23.06
CA ASP A 81 -9.51 4.08 -22.58
C ASP A 81 -8.02 4.43 -22.54
N ASP A 82 -7.47 4.68 -23.74
CA ASP A 82 -6.07 5.06 -23.95
C ASP A 82 -5.67 6.34 -23.18
N ARG A 83 -6.64 7.24 -22.92
CA ARG A 83 -6.38 8.46 -22.16
C ARG A 83 -6.23 8.17 -20.68
N ALA A 84 -7.15 7.39 -20.10
CA ALA A 84 -7.03 6.97 -18.70
C ALA A 84 -5.74 6.18 -18.46
N ILE A 85 -5.36 5.28 -19.37
CA ILE A 85 -4.11 4.53 -19.29
C ILE A 85 -2.90 5.47 -19.34
N ARG A 86 -2.91 6.46 -20.24
CA ARG A 86 -1.83 7.46 -20.34
C ARG A 86 -1.71 8.29 -19.07
N ASP A 87 -2.81 8.79 -18.53
CA ASP A 87 -2.82 9.60 -17.31
C ASP A 87 -2.31 8.78 -16.10
N LEU A 88 -2.68 7.50 -16.02
CA LEU A 88 -2.20 6.56 -15.00
C LEU A 88 -0.70 6.28 -15.10
N LEU A 89 -0.11 6.34 -16.30
CA LEU A 89 1.32 6.14 -16.54
C LEU A 89 2.13 7.43 -16.37
N GLU A 90 1.56 8.57 -16.75
CA GLU A 90 2.22 9.88 -16.63
C GLU A 90 2.30 10.35 -15.18
N SER A 91 1.29 10.05 -14.35
CA SER A 91 1.25 10.46 -12.95
C SER A 91 2.45 9.95 -12.10
N PRO A 92 2.82 8.65 -12.12
CA PRO A 92 4.00 8.15 -11.42
C PRO A 92 5.33 8.65 -12.00
N VAL A 93 5.40 8.90 -13.31
CA VAL A 93 6.60 9.39 -14.00
C VAL A 93 6.85 10.87 -13.65
N ALA A 94 5.82 11.69 -13.64
CA ALA A 94 5.90 13.10 -13.26
C ALA A 94 6.42 13.27 -11.82
N LEU A 95 6.08 12.36 -10.91
CA LEU A 95 6.58 12.33 -9.53
C LEU A 95 8.07 12.01 -9.39
N VAL A 96 8.66 11.31 -10.38
CA VAL A 96 10.12 11.10 -10.42
C VAL A 96 10.82 12.39 -10.86
N SER A 97 10.25 13.12 -11.82
CA SER A 97 10.80 14.38 -12.31
C SER A 97 10.60 15.54 -11.34
N ARG A 98 9.52 15.52 -10.54
CA ARG A 98 9.22 16.51 -9.51
C ARG A 98 8.67 15.79 -8.27
N PRO A 99 9.51 15.51 -7.27
CA PRO A 99 9.04 14.88 -6.04
C PRO A 99 8.09 15.85 -5.33
N SER A 100 6.79 15.58 -5.45
CA SER A 100 5.80 16.21 -4.58
C SER A 100 5.73 15.41 -3.29
N HIS A 101 5.86 16.09 -2.16
CA HIS A 101 5.68 15.48 -0.84
C HIS A 101 4.18 15.27 -0.50
N THR A 102 3.28 15.65 -1.39
CA THR A 102 1.84 15.50 -1.19
C THR A 102 1.42 14.05 -1.40
N VAL A 103 0.92 13.41 -0.34
CA VAL A 103 0.29 12.09 -0.42
C VAL A 103 -0.89 12.17 -1.39
N PRO A 104 -0.97 11.29 -2.40
CA PRO A 104 -2.11 11.26 -3.32
C PRO A 104 -3.45 11.19 -2.58
N PRO A 105 -4.51 11.82 -3.11
CA PRO A 105 -5.85 11.62 -2.59
C PRO A 105 -6.25 10.16 -2.80
N THR A 106 -6.73 9.51 -1.73
CA THR A 106 -7.16 8.10 -1.73
C THR A 106 -8.61 7.94 -1.27
N ASN A 107 -9.35 9.05 -1.16
CA ASN A 107 -10.71 9.06 -0.63
C ASN A 107 -11.70 8.34 -1.55
N HIS A 108 -11.35 8.12 -2.82
CA HIS A 108 -12.14 7.31 -3.76
C HIS A 108 -12.03 5.81 -3.52
N LEU A 109 -11.05 5.35 -2.75
CA LEU A 109 -10.82 3.92 -2.52
C LEU A 109 -11.75 3.35 -1.44
N SER A 110 -12.32 2.19 -1.73
CA SER A 110 -13.02 1.34 -0.78
C SER A 110 -12.05 0.69 0.22
N LEU A 111 -12.58 0.23 1.37
CA LEU A 111 -11.78 -0.52 2.35
C LEU A 111 -11.11 -1.77 1.74
N SER A 112 -11.79 -2.41 0.79
CA SER A 112 -11.28 -3.58 0.07
C SER A 112 -10.07 -3.25 -0.82
N GLU A 113 -10.07 -2.07 -1.43
CA GLU A 113 -8.98 -1.57 -2.26
C GLU A 113 -7.79 -1.16 -1.41
N TYR A 114 -8.02 -0.50 -0.27
CA TYR A 114 -7.00 -0.26 0.74
C TYR A 114 -6.35 -1.56 1.25
N ALA A 115 -7.16 -2.57 1.59
CA ALA A 115 -6.64 -3.86 1.99
C ALA A 115 -5.83 -4.54 0.86
N THR A 116 -6.25 -4.36 -0.40
CA THR A 116 -5.53 -4.87 -1.56
C THR A 116 -4.18 -4.16 -1.75
N LEU A 117 -4.14 -2.83 -1.60
CA LEU A 117 -2.89 -2.06 -1.62
C LEU A 117 -1.91 -2.54 -0.56
N SER A 118 -2.39 -2.75 0.67
CA SER A 118 -1.57 -3.26 1.78
C SER A 118 -0.97 -4.63 1.45
N ARG A 119 -1.78 -5.56 0.92
CA ARG A 119 -1.32 -6.89 0.52
C ARG A 119 -0.32 -6.83 -0.63
N ASN A 120 -0.58 -6.02 -1.65
CA ASN A 120 0.31 -5.85 -2.79
C ASN A 120 1.66 -5.25 -2.35
N HIS A 121 1.64 -4.26 -1.47
CA HIS A 121 2.88 -3.71 -0.91
C HIS A 121 3.67 -4.74 -0.10
N ARG A 122 2.98 -5.55 0.70
CA ARG A 122 3.64 -6.64 1.42
C ARG A 122 4.32 -7.63 0.47
N ALA A 123 3.68 -7.94 -0.66
CA ALA A 123 4.30 -8.78 -1.69
C ALA A 123 5.56 -8.12 -2.29
N VAL A 124 5.50 -6.82 -2.58
CA VAL A 124 6.66 -6.04 -3.06
C VAL A 124 7.81 -6.05 -2.04
N GLU A 125 7.53 -5.85 -0.75
CA GLU A 125 8.57 -5.94 0.30
C GLU A 125 9.26 -7.32 0.29
N VAL A 126 8.47 -8.40 0.21
CA VAL A 126 8.99 -9.78 0.20
C VAL A 126 9.81 -10.04 -1.06
N LEU A 127 9.37 -9.55 -2.22
CA LEU A 127 10.10 -9.68 -3.48
C LEU A 127 11.42 -8.90 -3.45
N SER A 128 11.42 -7.67 -2.94
CA SER A 128 12.64 -6.88 -2.75
C SER A 128 13.65 -7.58 -1.85
N GLN A 129 13.20 -8.09 -0.70
CA GLN A 129 14.06 -8.82 0.23
C GLN A 129 14.64 -10.10 -0.39
N ARG A 130 13.81 -10.88 -1.11
CA ARG A 130 14.28 -12.09 -1.81
C ARG A 130 15.26 -11.76 -2.94
N TRP A 131 14.97 -10.72 -3.72
CA TRP A 131 15.86 -10.26 -4.77
C TRP A 131 17.22 -9.85 -4.20
N ALA A 132 17.23 -9.11 -3.10
CA ALA A 132 18.46 -8.69 -2.43
C ALA A 132 19.27 -9.90 -1.94
N ALA A 133 18.62 -10.85 -1.26
CA ALA A 133 19.26 -12.05 -0.74
C ALA A 133 19.91 -12.93 -1.83
N VAL A 134 19.37 -12.93 -3.05
CA VAL A 134 19.93 -13.72 -4.16
C VAL A 134 20.94 -12.91 -4.96
N THR A 135 20.56 -11.70 -5.36
CA THR A 135 21.31 -10.93 -6.36
C THR A 135 22.46 -10.19 -5.74
N MET A 136 22.26 -9.52 -4.59
CA MET A 136 23.33 -8.76 -3.94
C MET A 136 24.40 -9.71 -3.42
N THR A 137 24.02 -10.83 -2.80
CA THR A 137 24.98 -11.84 -2.34
C THR A 137 25.83 -12.39 -3.49
N LYS A 138 25.22 -12.76 -4.62
CA LYS A 138 25.97 -13.22 -5.81
C LYS A 138 26.86 -12.13 -6.40
N PHE A 139 26.37 -10.90 -6.43
CA PHE A 139 27.11 -9.75 -6.94
C PHE A 139 28.34 -9.45 -6.06
N SER A 140 28.18 -9.38 -4.74
CA SER A 140 29.27 -9.13 -3.80
C SER A 140 30.35 -10.21 -3.88
N VAL A 141 29.96 -11.49 -3.94
CA VAL A 141 30.91 -12.60 -4.13
C VAL A 141 31.67 -12.46 -5.45
N ARG A 142 30.98 -12.14 -6.55
CA ARG A 142 31.60 -11.99 -7.87
C ARG A 142 32.55 -10.79 -7.95
N MET A 143 32.22 -9.71 -7.25
CA MET A 143 32.97 -8.45 -7.28
C MET A 143 34.01 -8.33 -6.16
N GLY A 144 34.11 -9.32 -5.27
CA GLY A 144 35.05 -9.30 -4.14
C GLY A 144 34.71 -8.26 -3.07
N LEU A 145 33.43 -7.92 -2.89
CA LEU A 145 32.97 -6.99 -1.86
C LEU A 145 32.80 -7.75 -0.55
N GLU A 146 33.50 -7.33 0.50
CA GLU A 146 33.57 -8.02 1.80
C GLU A 146 32.26 -7.93 2.61
N ASP A 147 31.48 -6.86 2.41
CA ASP A 147 30.19 -6.66 3.07
C ASP A 147 29.10 -6.29 2.06
N SER A 148 27.94 -6.96 2.13
CA SER A 148 26.71 -6.54 1.47
C SER A 148 25.79 -5.90 2.52
N PRO A 149 25.67 -4.56 2.59
CA PRO A 149 24.95 -3.87 3.66
C PRO A 149 23.42 -4.05 3.66
N GLY A 150 22.90 -5.07 2.98
CA GLY A 150 21.47 -5.25 2.74
C GLY A 150 20.91 -4.16 1.83
N LEU A 151 19.58 -4.09 1.74
CA LEU A 151 18.92 -3.00 1.03
C LEU A 151 18.94 -1.74 1.86
N THR A 152 19.43 -0.65 1.29
CA THR A 152 19.23 0.68 1.85
C THR A 152 17.75 1.10 1.73
N TYR A 153 17.38 2.18 2.41
CA TYR A 153 16.05 2.79 2.24
C TYR A 153 15.81 3.18 0.77
N GLU A 154 16.83 3.72 0.11
CA GLU A 154 16.75 4.13 -1.28
C GLU A 154 16.61 2.92 -2.22
N ASP A 155 17.37 1.84 -2.00
CA ASP A 155 17.23 0.60 -2.78
C ASP A 155 15.83 0.02 -2.64
N THR A 156 15.25 0.08 -1.44
CA THR A 156 13.89 -0.40 -1.17
C THR A 156 12.86 0.40 -1.96
N ILE A 157 13.03 1.72 -2.07
CA ILE A 157 12.16 2.57 -2.90
C ILE A 157 12.33 2.22 -4.38
N HIS A 158 13.56 2.11 -4.88
CA HIS A 158 13.83 1.85 -6.30
C HIS A 158 13.33 0.47 -6.73
N LEU A 159 13.61 -0.58 -5.94
CA LEU A 159 13.07 -1.92 -6.18
C LEU A 159 11.55 -1.93 -6.08
N GLY A 160 10.99 -1.25 -5.08
CA GLY A 160 9.54 -1.14 -4.93
C GLY A 160 8.88 -0.52 -6.17
N ARG A 161 9.44 0.59 -6.67
CA ARG A 161 9.00 1.22 -7.92
C ARG A 161 9.11 0.28 -9.11
N ALA A 162 10.21 -0.46 -9.23
CA ALA A 162 10.43 -1.41 -10.32
C ALA A 162 9.35 -2.51 -10.33
N PHE A 163 9.07 -3.12 -9.18
CA PHE A 163 8.03 -4.15 -9.08
C PHE A 163 6.62 -3.61 -9.34
N TYR A 164 6.29 -2.40 -8.87
CA TYR A 164 5.01 -1.80 -9.22
C TYR A 164 4.88 -1.47 -10.70
N ARG A 165 5.95 -0.99 -11.35
CA ARG A 165 5.95 -0.74 -12.80
C ARG A 165 5.76 -2.04 -13.57
N GLU A 166 6.41 -3.11 -13.16
CA GLU A 166 6.19 -4.44 -13.74
C GLU A 166 4.72 -4.85 -13.61
N GLN A 167 4.12 -4.72 -12.42
CA GLN A 167 2.71 -5.03 -12.21
C GLN A 167 1.79 -4.18 -13.10
N ILE A 168 2.07 -2.88 -13.24
CA ILE A 168 1.33 -1.98 -14.13
C ILE A 168 1.41 -2.47 -15.58
N ILE A 169 2.61 -2.75 -16.07
CA ILE A 169 2.82 -3.26 -17.44
C ILE A 169 2.08 -4.58 -17.62
N HIS A 170 2.15 -5.48 -16.65
CA HIS A 170 1.46 -6.77 -16.70
C HIS A 170 -0.06 -6.61 -16.72
N ASN A 171 -0.62 -5.71 -15.90
CA ASN A 171 -2.04 -5.40 -15.92
C ASN A 171 -2.46 -4.89 -17.30
N LEU A 172 -1.72 -3.93 -17.86
CA LEU A 172 -2.00 -3.35 -19.18
C LEU A 172 -1.83 -4.35 -20.33
N ALA A 173 -0.84 -5.26 -20.26
CA ALA A 173 -0.60 -6.27 -21.28
C ALA A 173 -1.72 -7.31 -21.37
N ARG A 174 -2.41 -7.62 -20.25
CA ARG A 174 -3.58 -8.51 -20.25
C ARG A 174 -4.77 -7.96 -21.04
N TYR A 175 -4.75 -6.69 -21.42
CA TYR A 175 -5.81 -6.01 -22.15
C TYR A 175 -5.60 -5.95 -23.67
N GLN A 176 -4.54 -6.56 -24.22
CA GLN A 176 -4.39 -6.61 -25.69
C GLN A 176 -5.50 -7.47 -26.33
N PRO A 177 -6.13 -6.99 -27.43
CA PRO A 177 -7.30 -7.62 -28.03
C PRO A 177 -6.89 -8.86 -28.83
N GLY A 178 -7.54 -10.00 -28.54
CA GLY A 178 -7.25 -11.26 -29.22
C GLY A 178 -8.37 -12.31 -29.28
N ASP A 179 -9.40 -12.27 -28.43
CA ASP A 179 -10.48 -13.28 -28.47
C ASP A 179 -11.85 -12.67 -28.76
N TYR A 180 -12.00 -12.17 -29.99
CA TYR A 180 -13.25 -12.36 -30.74
C TYR A 180 -13.00 -13.49 -31.73
N SER A 181 -13.38 -14.72 -31.34
CA SER A 181 -13.63 -15.82 -32.27
C SER A 181 -15.12 -16.15 -32.28
#